data_AF-A0A835P0Y8-F1
#
_entry.id   AF-A0A835P0Y8-F1
#
_cell.length_a   1.000
_cell.length_b   1.000
_cell.length_c   1.000
_cell.angle_alpha   90.00
_cell.angle_beta   90.00
_cell.angle_gamma   90.00
#
_symmetry.space_group_name_H-M   'P 1'
#
loop_
_entity.id
_entity.type
_entity.pdbx_description
1 polymer ?
#
loop_
_entity_poly.entity_id
_entity_poly.type
_entity_poly.pdbx_seq_one_letter_code
_entity_poly.pdbx_strand_id
1 'polypeptide(L)'
;MRPLQGCRGRGVVVGTVTLCLAAGWALQSKCPTPSLPAPLPPPALPSCSSPRSPGGVSLVVPQPNINATVAQNILLSVEYSCRGVATIEWKHVSSWGTTSIVEWRSGNYVNISTVYKDRVTTFENGSIQLRNVGMRDAGYYFVTVMEEHGTNAYGTIVVNVYEIIYEDLHFVAVLFAFLAAVSAILICFMWLCNKSLHLFQKKTTHKLTELKRADIREDIIISLDDNHGVYRRKTPMCKCGATDLDNLSAPFKRI
;
A
#
# COMPACT_ATOMS: atom_id res chain seq x y z
N MET A 1 18.66 46.98 -1.71
CA MET A 1 17.25 47.22 -1.34
C MET A 1 16.53 45.87 -1.26
N ARG A 2 15.90 45.65 -0.11
CA ARG A 2 14.92 44.61 0.28
C ARG A 2 15.31 43.11 0.24
N PRO A 3 15.22 42.42 1.40
CA PRO A 3 15.34 40.97 1.55
C PRO A 3 13.96 40.29 1.50
N LEU A 4 13.93 38.98 1.22
CA LEU A 4 12.77 38.09 1.47
C LEU A 4 13.29 36.97 2.37
N GLN A 5 13.17 37.13 3.69
CA GLN A 5 12.03 36.75 4.51
C GLN A 5 11.80 35.23 4.51
N GLY A 6 12.28 34.61 5.58
CA GLY A 6 12.07 33.20 5.86
C GLY A 6 10.60 32.88 6.12
N CYS A 7 10.18 31.73 5.60
CA CYS A 7 8.94 31.09 5.99
C CYS A 7 9.27 29.85 6.84
N ARG A 8 9.00 30.03 8.13
CA ARG A 8 8.86 28.98 9.14
C ARG A 8 7.56 28.23 8.84
N GLY A 9 7.63 26.92 8.63
CA GLY A 9 6.46 26.07 8.43
C GLY A 9 6.75 24.63 8.82
N ARG A 10 6.74 24.34 10.12
CA ARG A 10 6.59 22.97 10.64
C ARG A 10 5.17 22.53 10.30
N GLY A 11 5.03 21.68 9.29
CA GLY A 11 3.80 20.93 9.02
C GLY A 11 4.05 19.46 9.34
N VAL A 12 3.67 19.03 10.54
CA VAL A 12 3.53 17.60 10.87
C VAL A 12 2.22 17.16 10.24
N VAL A 13 2.28 16.44 9.12
CA VAL A 13 1.09 15.83 8.52
C VAL A 13 0.85 14.50 9.24
N VAL A 14 -0.02 14.54 10.24
CA VAL A 14 -0.61 13.34 10.86
C VAL A 14 -1.64 12.79 9.86
N GLY A 15 -1.21 11.84 9.04
CA GLY A 15 -2.08 11.09 8.14
C GLY A 15 -2.81 9.98 8.90
N THR A 16 -4.07 10.25 9.23
CA THR A 16 -5.05 9.34 9.82
C THR A 16 -5.32 8.13 8.91
N VAL A 17 -5.16 6.91 9.43
CA VAL A 17 -5.58 5.67 8.78
C VAL A 17 -7.06 5.45 9.11
N THR A 18 -7.94 5.72 8.15
CA THR A 18 -9.39 5.47 8.28
C THR A 18 -9.69 4.01 7.94
N LEU A 19 -10.07 3.23 8.95
CA LEU A 19 -10.50 1.84 8.83
C LEU A 19 -12.02 1.79 8.61
N CYS A 20 -12.47 1.53 7.38
CA CYS A 20 -13.88 1.30 7.09
C CYS A 20 -14.21 -0.19 7.19
N LEU A 21 -14.86 -0.59 8.29
CA LEU A 21 -15.62 -1.83 8.40
C LEU A 21 -17.08 -1.47 8.67
N ALA A 22 -17.96 -1.77 7.72
CA ALA A 22 -19.31 -2.29 8.01
C ALA A 22 -20.00 -2.71 6.72
N ALA A 23 -20.57 -3.90 6.79
CA ALA A 23 -21.38 -4.54 5.77
C ALA A 23 -22.80 -3.97 5.73
N GLY A 24 -23.48 -4.18 4.59
CA GLY A 24 -24.82 -4.75 4.65
C GLY A 24 -26.00 -3.93 4.12
N TRP A 25 -26.38 -4.28 2.89
CA TRP A 25 -27.75 -4.47 2.37
C TRP A 25 -28.58 -3.32 1.75
N ALA A 26 -29.01 -3.64 0.53
CA ALA A 26 -30.28 -3.35 -0.15
C ALA A 26 -30.45 -1.99 -0.83
N LEU A 27 -30.43 -2.01 -2.17
CA LEU A 27 -31.66 -1.92 -2.98
C LEU A 27 -31.35 -2.25 -4.45
N GLN A 28 -31.86 -3.40 -4.88
CA GLN A 28 -31.82 -3.88 -6.25
C GLN A 28 -32.95 -3.18 -7.03
N SER A 29 -32.67 -2.04 -7.67
CA SER A 29 -33.50 -1.52 -8.74
C SER A 29 -32.80 -1.78 -10.08
N LYS A 30 -33.34 -2.76 -10.81
CA LYS A 30 -32.86 -3.19 -12.11
C LYS A 30 -33.30 -2.15 -13.15
N CYS A 31 -32.41 -1.23 -13.52
CA CYS A 31 -32.62 -0.38 -14.68
C CYS A 31 -32.37 -1.21 -15.96
N PRO A 32 -33.25 -1.13 -16.98
CA PRO A 32 -32.99 -1.78 -18.26
C PRO A 32 -31.87 -1.03 -18.97
N THR A 33 -30.73 -1.70 -19.14
CA THR A 33 -29.59 -1.18 -19.92
C THR A 33 -29.97 -1.22 -21.40
N PRO A 34 -29.90 -0.11 -22.16
CA PRO A 34 -29.96 -0.18 -23.60
C PRO A 34 -28.67 -0.87 -24.09
N SER A 35 -28.83 -1.96 -24.82
CA SER A 35 -27.74 -2.69 -25.46
C SER A 35 -27.08 -1.80 -26.53
N LEU A 36 -25.93 -1.22 -26.21
CA LEU A 36 -25.04 -0.68 -27.23
C LEU A 36 -24.51 -1.84 -28.08
N PRO A 37 -24.48 -1.72 -29.42
CA PRO A 37 -23.82 -2.71 -30.25
C PRO A 37 -22.32 -2.72 -29.94
N ALA A 38 -21.74 -3.93 -29.93
CA ALA A 38 -20.32 -4.14 -29.68
C ALA A 38 -19.46 -3.27 -30.61
N PRO A 39 -18.37 -2.65 -30.12
CA PRO A 39 -17.41 -1.99 -30.99
C PRO A 39 -16.83 -3.02 -31.96
N LEU A 40 -16.80 -2.68 -33.24
CA LEU A 40 -16.08 -3.46 -34.24
C LEU A 40 -14.63 -3.68 -33.80
N PRO A 41 -14.03 -4.85 -34.05
CA PRO A 41 -12.61 -5.05 -33.77
C PRO A 41 -11.80 -4.00 -34.55
N PRO A 42 -10.76 -3.40 -33.94
CA PRO A 42 -9.90 -2.47 -34.66
C PRO A 42 -9.30 -3.20 -35.87
N PRO A 43 -9.15 -2.52 -37.02
CA PRO A 43 -8.45 -3.11 -38.15
C PRO A 43 -7.07 -3.56 -37.67
N ALA A 44 -6.71 -4.80 -37.99
CA ALA A 44 -5.38 -5.32 -37.75
C ALA A 44 -4.38 -4.31 -38.33
N LEU A 45 -3.61 -3.66 -37.47
CA LEU A 45 -2.49 -2.83 -37.90
C LEU A 45 -1.63 -3.72 -38.80
N PRO A 46 -1.22 -3.25 -40.00
CA PRO A 46 -0.23 -3.98 -40.76
C PRO A 46 0.97 -4.17 -39.83
N SER A 47 1.35 -5.42 -39.58
CA SER A 47 2.66 -5.73 -39.05
C SER A 47 3.65 -4.91 -39.85
N CYS A 48 4.34 -3.96 -39.21
CA CYS A 48 5.40 -3.19 -39.84
C CYS A 48 6.55 -4.15 -40.18
N SER A 49 6.39 -4.95 -41.23
CA SER A 49 7.49 -5.51 -41.96
C SER A 49 8.18 -4.31 -42.58
N SER A 50 9.28 -3.89 -41.94
CA SER A 50 10.21 -2.91 -42.47
C SER A 50 10.43 -3.20 -43.95
N PRO A 51 10.27 -2.22 -44.86
CA PRO A 51 10.53 -2.47 -46.27
C PRO A 51 11.99 -2.91 -46.38
N ARG A 52 12.22 -4.16 -46.81
CA ARG A 52 13.56 -4.60 -47.24
C ARG A 52 13.95 -3.69 -48.39
N SER A 53 14.73 -2.66 -48.08
CA SER A 53 15.40 -1.86 -49.08
C SER A 53 16.32 -2.80 -49.85
N PRO A 54 16.20 -2.92 -51.19
CA PRO A 54 16.91 -3.97 -51.92
C PRO A 54 18.44 -3.78 -51.99
N GLY A 55 19.04 -2.79 -51.33
CA GLY A 55 20.48 -2.54 -51.47
C GLY A 55 21.15 -1.58 -50.48
N GLY A 56 20.68 -1.49 -49.23
CA GLY A 56 21.35 -0.65 -48.22
C GLY A 56 21.36 -1.28 -46.83
N VAL A 57 22.19 -0.73 -45.94
CA VAL A 57 22.24 -1.14 -44.53
C VAL A 57 20.91 -0.87 -43.86
N SER A 58 20.35 -1.89 -43.21
CA SER A 58 19.20 -1.74 -42.33
C SER A 58 19.62 -1.95 -40.88
N LEU A 59 19.09 -1.15 -39.96
CA LEU A 59 19.32 -1.25 -38.53
C LEU A 59 17.98 -1.28 -37.79
N VAL A 60 17.87 -2.20 -36.85
CA VAL A 60 16.76 -2.32 -35.91
C VAL A 60 17.32 -2.25 -34.49
N VAL A 61 16.68 -1.45 -33.65
CA VAL A 61 16.99 -1.34 -32.23
C VAL A 61 15.83 -2.00 -31.47
N PRO A 62 15.97 -3.24 -30.99
CA PRO A 62 14.86 -3.98 -30.36
C PRO A 62 14.35 -3.29 -29.08
N GLN A 63 15.26 -2.67 -28.33
CA GLN A 63 14.95 -2.02 -27.06
C GLN A 63 15.50 -0.58 -27.04
N PRO A 64 14.73 0.40 -27.52
CA PRO A 64 15.17 1.80 -27.59
C PRO A 64 15.13 2.53 -26.24
N ASN A 65 14.52 1.94 -25.21
CA ASN A 65 14.47 2.50 -23.86
C ASN A 65 14.81 1.43 -22.82
N ILE A 66 15.85 1.68 -22.03
CA ILE A 66 16.35 0.75 -21.02
C ILE A 66 16.33 1.46 -19.67
N ASN A 67 15.69 0.81 -18.70
CA ASN A 67 15.71 1.23 -17.31
C ASN A 67 16.67 0.32 -16.54
N ALA A 68 17.64 0.91 -15.88
CA ALA A 68 18.70 0.23 -15.14
C ALA A 68 18.77 0.75 -13.71
N THR A 69 19.28 -0.07 -12.81
CA THR A 69 19.64 0.35 -11.46
C THR A 69 21.15 0.47 -11.31
N VAL A 70 21.60 1.27 -10.36
CA VAL A 70 23.04 1.40 -10.08
C VAL A 70 23.66 0.02 -9.80
N ALA A 71 24.84 -0.22 -10.35
CA ALA A 71 25.60 -1.47 -10.36
C ALA A 71 25.04 -2.62 -11.22
N GLN A 72 23.91 -2.41 -11.90
CA GLN A 72 23.37 -3.39 -12.83
C GLN A 72 24.20 -3.45 -14.13
N ASN A 73 24.11 -4.57 -14.85
CA ASN A 73 24.65 -4.70 -16.21
C ASN A 73 23.50 -4.58 -17.22
N ILE A 74 23.71 -3.80 -18.29
CA ILE A 74 22.71 -3.62 -19.35
C ILE A 74 23.26 -4.03 -20.71
N LEU A 75 22.37 -4.53 -21.56
CA LEU A 75 22.67 -4.89 -22.94
C LEU A 75 22.09 -3.84 -23.88
N LEU A 76 22.96 -3.17 -24.62
CA LEU A 76 22.60 -2.29 -25.72
C LEU A 76 22.59 -3.14 -26.99
N SER A 77 21.40 -3.66 -27.30
CA SER A 77 21.19 -4.62 -28.38
C SER A 77 20.85 -3.91 -29.69
N VAL A 78 21.44 -4.40 -30.77
CA VAL A 78 21.15 -3.98 -32.14
C VAL A 78 21.09 -5.17 -33.06
N GLU A 79 20.27 -5.06 -34.10
CA GLU A 79 20.20 -6.02 -35.19
C GLU A 79 20.38 -5.25 -36.49
N TYR A 80 21.31 -5.68 -37.33
CA TYR A 80 21.57 -5.03 -38.60
C TYR A 80 21.67 -6.05 -39.72
N SER A 81 21.44 -5.58 -40.95
CA SER A 81 21.65 -6.35 -42.16
C SER A 81 22.43 -5.52 -43.15
N CYS A 82 23.52 -6.09 -43.67
CA CYS A 82 24.39 -5.52 -44.70
C CYS A 82 24.88 -6.64 -45.63
N ARG A 83 25.34 -6.28 -46.83
CA ARG A 83 25.89 -7.23 -47.81
C ARG A 83 27.40 -7.43 -47.63
N GLY A 84 28.10 -6.44 -47.06
CA GLY A 84 29.55 -6.46 -46.86
C GLY A 84 29.99 -6.41 -45.39
N VAL A 85 31.17 -5.85 -45.15
CA VAL A 85 31.73 -5.65 -43.81
C VAL A 85 31.04 -4.44 -43.15
N ALA A 86 30.40 -4.69 -42.01
CA ALA A 86 29.83 -3.63 -41.17
C ALA A 86 30.87 -3.07 -40.20
N THR A 87 30.90 -1.74 -40.09
CA THR A 87 31.56 -0.98 -39.03
C THR A 87 30.48 -0.37 -38.15
N ILE A 88 30.52 -0.65 -36.85
CA ILE A 88 29.57 -0.18 -35.85
C ILE A 88 30.29 0.73 -34.87
N GLU A 89 29.79 1.96 -34.75
CA GLU A 89 30.30 2.92 -33.78
C GLU A 89 29.23 3.19 -32.72
N TRP A 90 29.64 3.11 -31.45
CA TRP A 90 28.82 3.46 -30.30
C TRP A 90 29.30 4.75 -29.66
N LYS A 91 28.37 5.68 -29.42
CA LYS A 91 28.61 6.97 -28.77
C LYS A 91 27.65 7.19 -27.62
N HIS A 92 28.18 7.62 -26.48
CA HIS A 92 27.40 8.03 -25.32
C HIS A 92 27.32 9.57 -25.26
N VAL A 93 26.11 10.10 -25.20
CA VAL A 93 25.81 11.52 -25.08
C VAL A 93 25.09 11.75 -23.76
N SER A 94 25.74 12.52 -22.88
CA SER A 94 25.26 12.90 -21.56
C SER A 94 25.33 14.42 -21.37
N SER A 95 24.88 14.91 -20.22
CA SER A 95 25.02 16.32 -19.83
C SER A 95 26.49 16.78 -19.72
N TRP A 96 27.43 15.85 -19.52
CA TRP A 96 28.86 16.16 -19.45
C TRP A 96 29.56 16.17 -20.82
N GLY A 97 28.90 15.72 -21.87
CA GLY A 97 29.42 15.71 -23.23
C GLY A 97 29.19 14.41 -23.99
N THR A 98 29.83 14.33 -25.17
CA THR A 98 29.78 13.16 -26.06
C THR A 98 31.09 12.39 -25.98
N THR A 99 31.00 11.08 -25.80
CA THR A 99 32.16 10.18 -25.73
C THR A 99 31.95 8.99 -26.66
N SER A 100 32.99 8.63 -27.42
CA SER A 100 32.99 7.36 -28.15
C SER A 100 33.21 6.21 -27.17
N ILE A 101 32.43 5.15 -27.31
CA ILE A 101 32.46 3.97 -26.45
C ILE A 101 33.31 2.89 -27.11
N VAL A 102 32.93 2.48 -28.32
CA VAL A 102 33.62 1.45 -29.07
C VAL A 102 33.38 1.62 -30.57
N GLU A 103 34.43 1.34 -31.34
CA GLU A 103 34.35 1.04 -32.77
C GLU A 103 34.52 -0.47 -32.94
N TRP A 104 33.52 -1.12 -33.51
CA TRP A 104 33.50 -2.55 -33.78
C TRP A 104 33.43 -2.77 -35.28
N ARG A 105 34.18 -3.73 -35.83
CA ARG A 105 34.08 -4.12 -37.24
C ARG A 105 33.93 -5.63 -37.36
N SER A 106 33.03 -6.03 -38.26
CA SER A 106 32.90 -7.42 -38.66
C SER A 106 34.23 -7.89 -39.27
N GLY A 107 34.77 -9.02 -38.81
CA GLY A 107 36.10 -9.49 -39.21
C GLY A 107 37.22 -9.32 -38.16
N ASN A 108 36.85 -9.17 -36.88
CA ASN A 108 37.75 -9.29 -35.71
C ASN A 108 38.54 -8.02 -35.33
N TYR A 109 37.99 -6.83 -35.62
CA TYR A 109 38.54 -5.57 -35.13
C TYR A 109 37.59 -4.92 -34.11
N VAL A 110 38.13 -4.60 -32.93
CA VAL A 110 37.40 -3.94 -31.85
C VAL A 110 38.32 -2.93 -31.19
N ASN A 111 37.87 -1.67 -31.12
CA ASN A 111 38.59 -0.59 -30.48
C ASN A 111 37.69 0.07 -29.43
N ILE A 112 37.91 -0.29 -28.16
CA ILE A 112 37.16 0.26 -27.02
C ILE A 112 37.89 1.49 -26.49
N SER A 113 37.14 2.57 -26.28
CA SER A 113 37.64 3.79 -25.65
C SER A 113 38.22 3.51 -24.26
N THR A 114 39.29 4.22 -23.89
CA THR A 114 40.00 4.02 -22.62
C THR A 114 39.08 4.16 -21.40
N VAL A 115 38.10 5.05 -21.47
CA VAL A 115 37.10 5.29 -20.41
C VAL A 115 36.21 4.07 -20.17
N TYR A 116 35.99 3.25 -21.20
CA TYR A 116 35.03 2.15 -21.20
C TYR A 116 35.68 0.76 -21.25
N LYS A 117 37.01 0.68 -21.35
CA LYS A 117 37.77 -0.56 -21.59
C LYS A 117 37.47 -1.68 -20.59
N ASP A 118 37.29 -1.34 -19.31
CA ASP A 118 37.03 -2.33 -18.25
C ASP A 118 35.54 -2.57 -18.00
N ARG A 119 34.67 -1.81 -18.66
CA ARG A 119 33.23 -1.77 -18.40
C ARG A 119 32.39 -2.28 -19.55
N VAL A 120 32.91 -2.27 -20.77
CA VAL A 120 32.18 -2.66 -21.97
C VAL A 120 32.66 -4.01 -22.49
N THR A 121 31.70 -4.88 -22.82
CA THR A 121 31.94 -6.13 -23.55
C THR A 121 31.21 -6.06 -24.87
N THR A 122 31.89 -6.36 -25.98
CA THR A 122 31.30 -6.38 -27.32
C THR A 122 30.85 -7.78 -27.71
N PHE A 123 29.80 -7.87 -28.51
CA PHE A 123 29.31 -9.12 -29.12
C PHE A 123 29.60 -9.15 -30.62
N GLU A 124 29.50 -10.34 -31.23
CA GLU A 124 29.77 -10.55 -32.66
C GLU A 124 28.78 -9.84 -33.60
N ASN A 125 27.62 -9.43 -33.09
CA ASN A 125 26.65 -8.62 -33.83
C ASN A 125 26.83 -7.11 -33.59
N GLY A 126 27.97 -6.71 -33.00
CA GLY A 126 28.27 -5.32 -32.64
C GLY A 126 27.38 -4.73 -31.55
N SER A 127 26.53 -5.53 -30.89
CA SER A 127 25.88 -5.13 -29.65
C SER A 127 26.92 -5.00 -28.54
N ILE A 128 26.60 -4.25 -27.50
CA ILE A 128 27.51 -4.04 -26.37
C ILE A 128 26.80 -4.24 -25.03
N GLN A 129 27.49 -4.85 -24.07
CA GLN A 129 27.06 -4.89 -22.69
C GLN A 129 27.88 -3.87 -21.89
N LEU A 130 27.18 -2.95 -21.22
CA LEU A 130 27.77 -2.02 -20.28
C LEU A 130 27.59 -2.57 -18.86
N ARG A 131 28.71 -2.73 -18.14
CA ARG A 131 28.76 -3.31 -16.80
C ARG A 131 28.82 -2.25 -15.72
N ASN A 132 28.28 -2.62 -14.55
CA ASN A 132 28.31 -1.81 -13.34
C ASN A 132 27.85 -0.37 -13.62
N VAL A 133 26.65 -0.25 -14.20
CA VAL A 133 26.07 1.03 -14.65
C VAL A 133 25.88 1.95 -13.46
N GLY A 134 26.28 3.21 -13.58
CA GLY A 134 26.08 4.24 -12.55
C GLY A 134 25.25 5.40 -13.05
N MET A 135 24.91 6.34 -12.15
CA MET A 135 24.16 7.55 -12.51
C MET A 135 24.79 8.35 -13.66
N ARG A 136 26.11 8.21 -13.86
CA ARG A 136 26.86 8.88 -14.92
C ARG A 136 26.68 8.29 -16.31
N ASP A 137 26.17 7.07 -16.38
CA ASP A 137 25.95 6.37 -17.64
C ASP A 137 24.51 6.57 -18.15
N ALA A 138 23.70 7.37 -17.44
CA ALA A 138 22.39 7.77 -17.92
C ALA A 138 22.54 8.77 -19.08
N GLY A 139 21.77 8.55 -20.15
CA GLY A 139 21.87 9.39 -21.34
C GLY A 139 21.45 8.66 -22.61
N TYR A 140 21.87 9.24 -23.73
CA TYR A 140 21.58 8.73 -25.07
C TYR A 140 22.77 7.96 -25.61
N TYR A 141 22.49 6.76 -26.10
CA TYR A 141 23.45 5.89 -26.74
C TYR A 141 23.13 5.83 -28.23
N PHE A 142 23.97 6.45 -29.03
CA PHE A 142 23.87 6.44 -30.48
C PHE A 142 24.69 5.30 -31.04
N VAL A 143 24.07 4.56 -31.95
CA VAL A 143 24.72 3.53 -32.74
C VAL A 143 24.69 3.95 -34.20
N THR A 144 25.83 3.88 -34.86
CA THR A 144 25.95 4.12 -36.30
C THR A 144 26.51 2.85 -36.95
N VAL A 145 25.76 2.28 -37.89
CA VAL A 145 26.21 1.15 -38.70
C VAL A 145 26.56 1.66 -40.09
N MET A 146 27.82 1.45 -40.48
CA MET A 146 28.38 1.85 -41.76
C MET A 146 28.77 0.60 -42.54
N GLU A 147 28.45 0.55 -43.83
CA GLU A 147 28.90 -0.50 -44.75
C GLU A 147 29.94 0.09 -45.71
N GLU A 148 31.00 -0.66 -45.98
CA GLU A 148 32.17 -0.23 -46.76
C GLU A 148 31.84 0.41 -48.13
N HIS A 149 30.75 -0.03 -48.76
CA HIS A 149 30.31 0.45 -50.08
C HIS A 149 28.84 0.91 -50.07
N GLY A 150 28.27 1.14 -48.89
CA GLY A 150 26.83 1.27 -48.69
C GLY A 150 26.39 2.57 -48.03
N THR A 151 25.12 2.58 -47.64
CA THR A 151 24.48 3.63 -46.85
C THR A 151 24.74 3.45 -45.36
N ASN A 152 24.72 4.54 -44.59
CA ASN A 152 24.80 4.45 -43.13
C ASN A 152 23.40 4.35 -42.51
N ALA A 153 23.28 3.55 -41.46
CA ALA A 153 22.08 3.46 -40.64
C ALA A 153 22.37 3.95 -39.22
N TYR A 154 21.39 4.62 -38.61
CA TYR A 154 21.53 5.23 -37.29
C TYR A 154 20.44 4.72 -36.35
N GLY A 155 20.81 4.50 -35.10
CA GLY A 155 19.89 4.08 -34.04
C GLY A 155 20.22 4.79 -32.74
N THR A 156 19.22 4.86 -31.87
CA THR A 156 19.34 5.53 -30.56
C THR A 156 18.71 4.67 -29.49
N ILE A 157 19.40 4.52 -28.37
CA ILE A 157 18.89 3.90 -27.15
C ILE A 157 18.97 4.93 -26.03
N VAL A 158 17.88 5.08 -25.28
CA VAL A 158 17.82 5.91 -24.07
C VAL A 158 18.04 5.01 -22.86
N VAL A 159 19.02 5.34 -22.03
CA VAL A 159 19.29 4.62 -20.78
C VAL A 159 18.95 5.52 -19.61
N ASN A 160 18.01 5.06 -18.78
CA ASN A 160 17.66 5.68 -17.52
C ASN A 160 18.28 4.86 -16.38
N VAL A 161 18.97 5.53 -15.45
CA VAL A 161 19.58 4.89 -14.29
C VAL A 161 18.91 5.39 -13.02
N TYR A 162 18.46 4.47 -12.19
CA TYR A 162 17.81 4.74 -10.91
C TYR A 162 18.70 4.26 -9.76
N GLU A 163 18.80 5.07 -8.72
CA GLU A 163 19.37 4.64 -7.45
C GLU A 163 18.28 3.91 -6.66
N ILE A 164 18.54 2.67 -6.26
CA ILE A 164 17.63 1.94 -5.37
C ILE A 164 17.87 2.49 -3.97
N ILE A 165 17.13 3.53 -3.60
CA ILE A 165 17.20 4.10 -2.26
C ILE A 165 16.36 3.20 -1.35
N TYR A 166 17.02 2.36 -0.54
CA TYR A 166 16.37 1.50 0.47
C TYR A 166 15.89 2.27 1.72
N GLU A 167 16.09 3.59 1.76
CA GLU A 167 15.67 4.48 2.86
C GLU A 167 14.16 4.42 3.07
N ASP A 168 13.36 4.42 2.00
CA ASP A 168 11.89 4.47 2.10
C ASP A 168 11.31 3.18 2.68
N LEU A 169 11.90 2.03 2.34
CA LEU A 169 11.45 0.75 2.90
C LEU A 169 11.83 0.61 4.38
N HIS A 170 13.01 1.10 4.78
CA HIS A 170 13.40 1.16 6.19
C HIS A 170 12.50 2.10 6.98
N PHE A 171 12.18 3.28 6.45
CA PHE A 171 11.29 4.23 7.09
C PHE A 171 9.89 3.62 7.31
N VAL A 172 9.33 2.95 6.30
CA VAL A 172 8.05 2.25 6.40
C VAL A 172 8.11 1.13 7.44
N ALA A 173 9.17 0.31 7.45
CA ALA A 173 9.33 -0.77 8.42
C ALA A 173 9.42 -0.24 9.87
N VAL A 174 10.19 0.82 10.11
CA VAL A 174 10.33 1.45 11.43
C VAL A 174 9.00 2.07 11.87
N LEU A 175 8.26 2.71 10.96
CA LEU A 175 6.94 3.26 11.24
C LEU A 175 5.95 2.17 11.66
N PHE A 176 5.90 1.05 10.95
CA PHE A 176 5.06 -0.10 11.31
C PHE A 176 5.42 -0.66 12.68
N ALA A 177 6.71 -0.80 13.00
CA ALA A 177 7.17 -1.27 14.30
C ALA A 177 6.73 -0.32 15.43
N PHE A 178 6.80 1.00 15.21
CA PHE A 178 6.34 2.00 16.15
C PHE A 178 4.82 1.94 16.37
N LEU A 179 4.04 1.85 15.30
CA LEU A 179 2.57 1.71 15.38
C LEU A 179 2.17 0.43 16.13
N ALA A 180 2.85 -0.69 15.87
CA ALA A 180 2.63 -1.93 16.59
C ALA A 180 2.91 -1.78 18.09
N ALA A 181 4.03 -1.14 18.47
CA ALA A 181 4.36 -0.89 19.87
C ALA A 181 3.32 0.01 20.57
N VAL A 182 2.92 1.12 19.92
CA VAL A 182 1.89 2.02 20.45
C VAL A 182 0.56 1.28 20.62
N SER A 183 0.17 0.45 19.65
CA SER A 183 -1.06 -0.34 19.74
C SER A 183 -1.02 -1.32 20.92
N ALA A 184 0.09 -2.02 21.15
CA ALA A 184 0.25 -2.94 22.28
C ALA A 184 0.17 -2.21 23.62
N ILE A 185 0.78 -1.02 23.72
CA ILE A 185 0.71 -0.16 24.90
C ILE A 185 -0.74 0.25 25.18
N LEU A 186 -1.48 0.72 24.17
CA LEU A 186 -2.89 1.11 24.33
C LEU A 186 -3.78 -0.07 24.75
N ILE A 187 -3.56 -1.26 24.18
CA ILE A 187 -4.26 -2.49 24.57
C ILE A 187 -3.98 -2.82 26.03
N CYS A 188 -2.72 -2.74 26.47
CA CYS A 188 -2.33 -2.93 27.87
C CYS A 188 -3.00 -1.91 28.80
N PHE A 189 -3.01 -0.62 28.43
CA PHE A 189 -3.69 0.42 29.20
C PHE A 189 -5.19 0.15 29.30
N MET A 190 -5.85 -0.18 28.19
CA MET A 190 -7.27 -0.52 28.19
C MET A 190 -7.59 -1.74 29.04
N TRP A 191 -6.73 -2.77 29.03
CA TRP A 191 -6.87 -3.91 29.92
C TRP A 191 -6.75 -3.50 31.38
N LEU A 192 -5.75 -2.70 31.73
CA LEU A 192 -5.54 -2.22 33.10
C LEU A 192 -6.71 -1.36 33.58
N CYS A 193 -7.21 -0.47 32.72
CA CYS A 193 -8.41 0.33 32.97
C CYS A 193 -9.65 -0.55 33.16
N ASN A 194 -9.85 -1.56 32.31
CA ASN A 194 -10.97 -2.48 32.46
C ASN A 194 -10.89 -3.26 33.80
N LYS A 195 -9.69 -3.74 34.15
CA LYS A 195 -9.47 -4.48 35.40
C LYS A 195 -9.65 -3.59 36.63
N SER A 196 -9.19 -2.34 36.60
CA SER A 196 -9.38 -1.40 37.70
C SER A 196 -10.85 -1.04 37.87
N LEU A 197 -11.57 -0.77 36.78
CA LEU A 197 -13.02 -0.52 36.80
C LEU A 197 -13.79 -1.70 37.39
N HIS A 198 -13.45 -2.93 36.99
CA HIS A 198 -14.08 -4.13 37.51
C HIS A 198 -13.85 -4.30 39.04
N LEU A 199 -12.64 -3.98 39.52
CA LEU A 199 -12.33 -4.01 40.96
C LEU A 199 -13.09 -2.91 41.73
N PHE A 200 -13.19 -1.71 41.16
CA PHE A 200 -13.96 -0.61 41.76
C PHE A 200 -15.45 -0.94 41.84
N GLN A 201 -16.04 -1.46 40.76
CA GLN A 201 -17.44 -1.87 40.77
C GLN A 201 -17.70 -2.95 41.83
N LYS A 202 -16.87 -3.99 41.90
CA LYS A 202 -17.00 -5.06 42.92
C LYS A 202 -16.94 -4.50 44.35
N LYS A 203 -16.05 -3.53 44.60
CA LYS A 203 -15.92 -2.89 45.92
C LYS A 203 -17.13 -2.02 46.25
N THR A 204 -17.66 -1.26 45.29
CA THR A 204 -18.84 -0.40 45.47
C THR A 204 -20.12 -1.21 45.64
N THR A 205 -20.33 -2.29 44.88
CA THR A 205 -21.50 -3.17 45.03
C THR A 205 -21.55 -3.80 46.41
N HIS A 206 -20.42 -4.32 46.92
CA HIS A 206 -20.40 -4.90 48.26
C HIS A 206 -20.67 -3.87 49.35
N LYS A 207 -20.17 -2.63 49.20
CA LYS A 207 -20.44 -1.54 50.13
C LYS A 207 -21.92 -1.12 50.11
N LEU A 208 -22.54 -1.07 48.95
CA LEU A 208 -23.96 -0.73 48.79
C LEU A 208 -24.90 -1.83 49.28
N THR A 209 -24.55 -3.10 49.05
CA THR A 209 -25.32 -4.25 49.56
C THR A 209 -25.28 -4.34 51.09
N GLU A 210 -24.13 -4.07 51.71
CA GLU A 210 -24.00 -4.01 53.16
C GLU A 210 -24.75 -2.81 53.76
N LEU A 211 -24.68 -1.62 53.13
CA LEU A 211 -25.46 -0.46 53.54
C LEU A 211 -26.97 -0.69 53.43
N LYS A 212 -27.45 -1.24 52.30
CA LYS A 212 -28.87 -1.59 52.15
C LYS A 212 -29.34 -2.65 53.15
N ARG A 213 -28.48 -3.62 53.47
CA ARG A 213 -28.83 -4.68 54.44
C ARG A 213 -28.83 -4.15 55.89
N ALA A 214 -27.98 -3.17 56.21
CA ALA A 214 -27.98 -2.48 57.49
C ALA A 214 -29.21 -1.59 57.66
N ASP A 215 -29.55 -0.81 56.62
CA ASP A 215 -30.74 0.05 56.56
C ASP A 215 -32.03 -0.76 56.75
N ILE A 216 -32.22 -1.82 55.95
CA ILE A 216 -33.37 -2.74 56.09
C ILE A 216 -33.41 -3.43 57.46
N ARG A 217 -32.25 -3.70 58.07
CA ARG A 217 -32.18 -4.32 59.41
C ARG A 217 -32.61 -3.33 60.49
N GLU A 218 -32.21 -2.06 60.41
CA GLU A 218 -32.65 -1.04 61.36
C GLU A 218 -34.16 -0.79 61.27
N ASP A 219 -34.72 -0.73 60.06
CA ASP A 219 -36.17 -0.60 59.83
C ASP A 219 -36.98 -1.75 60.47
N ILE A 220 -36.49 -2.99 60.36
CA ILE A 220 -37.13 -4.17 60.97
C ILE A 220 -37.06 -4.12 62.51
N ILE A 221 -35.95 -3.66 63.08
CA ILE A 221 -35.78 -3.56 64.54
C ILE A 221 -36.72 -2.51 65.12
N ILE A 222 -36.85 -1.34 64.47
CA ILE A 222 -37.77 -0.27 64.90
C ILE A 222 -39.23 -0.76 64.88
N SER A 223 -39.62 -1.51 63.85
CA SER A 223 -40.97 -2.08 63.72
C SER A 223 -41.31 -3.15 64.78
N LEU A 224 -40.29 -3.79 65.38
CA LEU A 224 -40.45 -4.78 66.44
C LEU A 224 -40.58 -4.13 67.83
N ASP A 225 -39.94 -2.98 68.06
CA ASP A 225 -39.99 -2.26 69.34
C ASP A 225 -41.34 -1.54 69.54
N ASP A 226 -41.94 -1.01 68.47
CA ASP A 226 -43.29 -0.42 68.49
C ASP A 226 -44.40 -1.44 68.83
N ASN A 227 -44.19 -2.72 68.55
CA ASN A 227 -45.14 -3.78 68.91
C ASN A 227 -45.06 -4.19 70.39
N HIS A 228 -44.04 -3.76 71.13
CA HIS A 228 -43.93 -4.03 72.57
C HIS A 228 -44.63 -2.97 73.45
N GLY A 229 -45.22 -1.94 72.82
CA GLY A 229 -45.74 -0.75 73.49
C GLY A 229 -47.25 -0.63 73.69
N VAL A 230 -48.13 -1.50 73.18
CA VAL A 230 -49.59 -1.37 73.45
C VAL A 230 -50.30 -2.71 73.36
N TYR A 231 -50.56 -3.37 74.50
CA TYR A 231 -51.80 -4.16 74.70
C TYR A 231 -52.06 -4.41 76.18
N ARG A 232 -52.89 -3.57 76.81
CA ARG A 232 -53.74 -4.01 77.93
C ARG A 232 -55.12 -3.31 77.93
N ARG A 233 -56.10 -4.09 77.46
CA ARG A 233 -57.54 -4.11 77.77
C ARG A 233 -58.40 -2.86 77.46
N LYS A 234 -59.38 -3.05 76.57
CA LYS A 234 -60.75 -3.48 76.92
C LYS A 234 -61.55 -3.92 75.67
N THR A 235 -62.03 -5.16 75.67
CA THR A 235 -63.17 -5.71 74.89
C THR A 235 -64.47 -5.54 75.71
N PRO A 236 -65.69 -6.00 75.30
CA PRO A 236 -66.23 -6.48 74.00
C PRO A 236 -67.65 -5.93 73.66
N MET A 237 -68.17 -6.26 72.46
CA MET A 237 -69.58 -6.62 72.11
C MET A 237 -69.82 -6.35 70.60
N CYS A 238 -70.54 -7.13 69.79
CA CYS A 238 -71.22 -8.42 69.95
C CYS A 238 -71.48 -9.06 68.57
N LYS A 239 -71.85 -10.34 68.62
CA LYS A 239 -72.09 -11.36 67.58
C LYS A 239 -73.08 -10.99 66.45
N CYS A 240 -72.94 -11.61 65.26
CA CYS A 240 -73.77 -12.74 64.76
C CYS A 240 -73.64 -13.00 63.24
N GLY A 241 -73.78 -14.28 62.84
CA GLY A 241 -74.13 -14.78 61.48
C GLY A 241 -72.93 -15.05 60.57
N ALA A 242 -72.38 -16.27 60.41
CA ALA A 242 -72.91 -17.54 59.90
C ALA A 242 -73.15 -17.56 58.37
N THR A 243 -72.42 -18.47 57.70
CA THR A 243 -72.72 -19.19 56.43
C THR A 243 -72.88 -18.32 55.17
N ASP A 244 -72.44 -18.65 53.96
CA ASP A 244 -71.80 -19.83 53.38
C ASP A 244 -71.44 -19.48 51.92
N LEU A 245 -70.62 -20.34 51.32
CA LEU A 245 -70.58 -20.71 49.90
C LEU A 245 -70.07 -19.76 48.80
N ASP A 246 -69.17 -20.39 48.04
CA ASP A 246 -68.95 -20.36 46.59
C ASP A 246 -68.02 -19.30 45.98
N ASN A 247 -66.77 -19.63 45.63
CA ASN A 247 -66.35 -20.55 44.55
C ASN A 247 -66.66 -19.95 43.16
N LEU A 248 -65.63 -19.45 42.45
CA LEU A 248 -65.39 -19.81 41.05
C LEU A 248 -64.03 -19.31 40.51
N SER A 249 -63.26 -20.30 40.05
CA SER A 249 -62.45 -20.35 38.82
C SER A 249 -61.31 -19.34 38.57
N ALA A 250 -60.09 -19.89 38.65
CA ALA A 250 -58.97 -19.71 37.71
C ALA A 250 -59.41 -19.99 36.24
N PRO A 251 -58.54 -20.06 35.20
CA PRO A 251 -57.08 -19.87 35.12
C PRO A 251 -56.63 -19.01 33.92
N PHE A 252 -55.33 -18.69 33.78
CA PHE A 252 -54.60 -18.99 32.53
C PHE A 252 -53.09 -18.73 32.65
N LYS A 253 -52.33 -19.66 32.08
CA LYS A 253 -50.87 -19.77 32.04
C LYS A 253 -50.42 -19.33 30.64
N ARG A 254 -49.31 -18.59 30.50
CA ARG A 254 -48.57 -18.57 29.23
C ARG A 254 -47.07 -18.22 29.41
N ILE A 255 -46.27 -19.24 29.08
CA ILE A 255 -44.86 -19.31 28.63
C ILE A 255 -43.79 -18.85 29.62
#